data_AF-M5CFU2-F1
#
_entry.id   AF-M5CFU2-F1
#
_cell.length_a   1.000
_cell.length_b   1.000
_cell.length_c   1.000
_cell.angle_alpha   90.00
_cell.angle_beta   90.00
_cell.angle_gamma   90.00
#
_symmetry.space_group_name_H-M   'P 1'
#
loop_
_entity.id
_entity.type
_entity.pdbx_description
1 polymer ?
#
loop_
_entity_poly.entity_id
_entity_poly.type
_entity_poly.pdbx_seq_one_letter_code
_entity_poly.pdbx_strand_id
1 'polypeptide(L)'
;MQTPFKQELPLLALPPPPSSDATCECTSYWRGDRWYIKEIIIRLNVTDAAEKASLMGGAKVAMQLVGPCRLRLSIADYVHIVNIPFPVKESDVKVRIARKSSYIEMVTTPYQPWYGGGYPQSLFPILLDPPRPWNVHHIPLEKLPLIELSKDMVEYIVPHMALQHSDRERKIMFDPKYVPRDHLHALKVGVNILVQEFK
;
A
#
# COMPACT_ATOMS: atom_id res chain seq x y z
N MET A 1 14.20 39.82 5.30
CA MET A 1 13.70 38.57 5.90
C MET A 1 12.25 38.38 5.42
N GLN A 2 12.02 37.49 4.45
CA GLN A 2 10.68 37.19 3.96
C GLN A 2 10.00 36.22 4.94
N THR A 3 8.77 36.56 5.33
CA THR A 3 7.92 35.73 6.18
C THR A 3 7.55 34.42 5.46
N PRO A 4 7.63 33.25 6.11
CA PRO A 4 7.24 32.00 5.48
C PRO A 4 5.74 31.99 5.19
N PHE A 5 5.40 31.67 3.95
CA PHE A 5 4.03 31.51 3.45
C PHE A 5 3.34 30.35 4.18
N LYS A 6 2.38 30.66 5.04
CA LYS A 6 1.57 29.67 5.77
C LYS A 6 0.35 29.32 4.91
N GLN A 7 0.48 28.26 4.11
CA GLN A 7 -0.66 27.71 3.39
C GLN A 7 -1.47 26.82 4.35
N GLU A 8 -2.61 27.31 4.82
CA GLU A 8 -3.57 26.48 5.55
C GLU A 8 -4.34 25.64 4.51
N LEU A 9 -3.90 24.39 4.34
CA LEU A 9 -4.66 23.41 3.55
C LEU A 9 -5.97 23.14 4.30
N PRO A 10 -7.14 23.20 3.65
CA PRO A 10 -8.37 22.74 4.26
C PRO A 10 -8.17 21.28 4.64
N LEU A 11 -8.28 20.97 5.93
CA LEU A 11 -8.31 19.60 6.41
C LEU A 11 -9.38 18.88 5.57
N LEU A 12 -8.97 17.90 4.77
CA LEU A 12 -9.89 16.98 4.10
C LEU A 12 -10.95 16.61 5.14
N ALA A 13 -12.24 16.74 4.77
CA ALA A 13 -13.33 16.44 5.68
C ALA A 13 -13.03 15.11 6.37
N LEU A 14 -12.84 15.17 7.69
CA LEU A 14 -12.52 13.98 8.46
C LEU A 14 -13.60 12.95 8.12
N PRO A 15 -13.23 11.72 7.72
CA PRO A 15 -14.22 10.69 7.53
C PRO A 15 -15.06 10.61 8.81
N PRO A 16 -16.37 10.35 8.70
CA PRO A 16 -17.22 10.23 9.88
C PRO A 16 -16.53 9.31 10.88
N PRO A 17 -16.47 9.69 12.17
CA PRO A 17 -15.79 8.89 13.17
C PRO A 17 -16.32 7.46 13.04
N PRO A 18 -15.44 6.45 12.95
CA PRO A 18 -15.90 5.07 12.79
C PRO A 18 -16.86 4.81 13.95
N SER A 19 -18.07 4.31 13.66
CA SER A 19 -19.08 3.96 14.67
C SER A 19 -18.68 2.74 15.53
N SER A 20 -17.40 2.42 15.56
CA SER A 20 -16.85 1.17 16.04
C SER A 20 -15.41 1.38 16.51
N ASP A 21 -15.14 1.02 17.77
CA ASP A 21 -13.78 0.95 18.28
C ASP A 21 -13.13 -0.33 17.77
N ALA A 22 -12.20 -0.19 16.82
CA ALA A 22 -11.40 -1.29 16.31
C ALA A 22 -10.07 -1.36 17.06
N THR A 23 -9.78 -2.47 17.74
CA THR A 23 -8.47 -2.74 18.33
C THR A 23 -7.69 -3.72 17.46
N CYS A 24 -6.38 -3.53 17.34
CA CYS A 24 -5.50 -4.40 16.57
C CYS A 24 -4.40 -4.96 17.47
N GLU A 25 -4.27 -6.28 17.51
CA GLU A 25 -3.22 -7.01 18.19
C GLU A 25 -2.38 -7.77 17.18
N CYS A 26 -1.06 -7.73 17.31
CA CYS A 26 -0.14 -8.47 16.46
C CYS A 26 0.70 -9.40 17.34
N THR A 27 0.70 -10.70 17.02
CA THR A 27 1.60 -11.65 17.66
C THR A 27 2.86 -11.80 16.82
N SER A 28 4.02 -11.73 17.47
CA SER A 28 5.32 -11.91 16.83
C SER A 28 6.07 -13.10 17.41
N TYR A 29 6.97 -13.66 16.62
CA TYR A 29 7.90 -14.72 17.05
C TYR A 29 9.32 -14.37 16.62
N TRP A 30 10.28 -14.77 17.45
CA TRP A 30 11.69 -14.61 17.16
C TRP A 30 12.19 -15.78 16.30
N ARG A 31 12.88 -15.49 15.19
CA ARG A 31 13.51 -16.52 14.36
C ARG A 31 14.90 -16.08 13.93
N GLY A 32 15.91 -16.68 14.54
CA GLY A 32 17.32 -16.37 14.29
C GLY A 32 17.70 -15.01 14.88
N ASP A 33 17.57 -13.97 14.07
CA ASP A 33 18.08 -12.61 14.35
C ASP A 33 17.02 -11.50 14.16
N ARG A 34 15.78 -11.86 13.82
CA ARG A 34 14.69 -10.89 13.58
C ARG A 34 13.36 -11.37 14.15
N TRP A 35 12.52 -10.42 14.51
CA TRP A 35 11.11 -10.63 14.83
C TRP A 35 10.30 -10.76 13.55
N TYR A 36 9.42 -11.76 13.50
CA TYR A 36 8.45 -11.95 12.44
C TYR A 36 7.05 -11.88 13.01
N ILE A 37 6.12 -11.26 12.29
CA ILE A 37 4.71 -11.25 12.67
C ILE A 37 4.11 -12.60 12.27
N LYS A 38 3.51 -13.29 13.25
CA LYS A 38 2.84 -14.58 13.07
C LYS A 38 1.38 -14.38 12.68
N GLU A 39 0.67 -13.56 13.43
CA GLU A 39 -0.78 -13.41 13.35
C GLU A 39 -1.18 -11.98 13.71
N ILE A 40 -2.16 -11.46 13.01
CA ILE A 40 -2.79 -10.16 13.23
C ILE A 40 -4.24 -10.44 13.59
N ILE A 41 -4.68 -9.92 14.73
CA ILE A 41 -6.05 -10.02 15.24
C ILE A 41 -6.62 -8.61 15.32
N ILE A 42 -7.66 -8.33 14.55
CA ILE A 42 -8.38 -7.06 14.62
C ILE A 42 -9.77 -7.32 15.16
N ARG A 43 -10.11 -6.64 16.26
CA ARG A 43 -11.41 -6.75 16.90
C ARG A 43 -12.21 -5.48 16.68
N LEU A 44 -13.34 -5.63 16.02
CA LEU A 44 -14.35 -4.60 15.84
C LEU A 44 -15.40 -4.73 16.93
N ASN A 45 -15.46 -3.78 17.86
CA ASN A 45 -16.55 -3.71 18.82
C ASN A 45 -17.70 -2.92 18.20
N VAL A 46 -18.85 -3.59 18.06
CA VAL A 46 -20.07 -2.92 17.62
C VAL A 46 -20.56 -2.08 18.79
N THR A 47 -20.71 -0.77 18.61
CA THR A 47 -21.15 0.14 19.69
C THR A 47 -22.65 0.43 19.61
N ASP A 48 -23.17 0.59 18.39
CA ASP A 48 -24.56 0.95 18.11
C ASP A 48 -25.56 -0.13 18.56
N ALA A 49 -26.65 0.31 19.20
CA ALA A 49 -27.63 -0.59 19.81
C ALA A 49 -28.44 -1.37 18.76
N ALA A 50 -28.78 -0.74 17.63
CA ALA A 50 -29.54 -1.38 16.57
C ALA A 50 -28.67 -2.39 15.81
N GLU A 51 -27.41 -2.06 15.56
CA GLU A 51 -26.44 -2.98 14.99
C GLU A 51 -26.15 -4.18 15.91
N LYS A 52 -26.02 -3.96 17.23
CA LYS A 52 -25.89 -5.05 18.22
C LYS A 52 -27.09 -6.00 18.18
N ALA A 53 -28.30 -5.46 18.17
CA ALA A 53 -29.52 -6.25 18.10
C ALA A 53 -29.56 -7.08 16.81
N SER A 54 -29.17 -6.50 15.68
CA SER A 54 -29.06 -7.19 14.39
C SER A 54 -28.04 -8.33 14.45
N LEU A 55 -26.84 -8.08 15.01
CA LEU A 55 -25.79 -9.08 15.16
C LEU A 55 -26.20 -10.23 16.09
N MET A 56 -26.87 -9.92 17.20
CA MET A 56 -27.44 -10.91 18.13
C MET A 56 -28.55 -11.73 17.47
N GLY A 57 -29.39 -11.09 16.66
CA GLY A 57 -30.50 -11.69 15.91
C GLY A 57 -30.10 -12.62 14.77
N GLY A 58 -28.80 -12.84 14.56
CA GLY A 58 -28.31 -13.78 13.55
C GLY A 58 -27.97 -13.15 12.21
N ALA A 59 -27.87 -11.81 12.12
CA ALA A 59 -27.54 -11.12 10.88
C ALA A 59 -26.30 -11.71 10.18
N LYS A 60 -26.36 -11.73 8.85
CA LYS A 60 -25.26 -12.18 8.00
C LYS A 60 -24.14 -11.15 8.07
N VAL A 61 -22.95 -11.63 8.40
CA VAL A 61 -21.72 -10.83 8.33
C VAL A 61 -21.02 -11.20 7.03
N ALA A 62 -20.78 -10.20 6.18
CA ALA A 62 -19.99 -10.35 4.97
C ALA A 62 -18.66 -9.61 5.13
N MET A 63 -17.62 -10.16 4.52
CA MET A 63 -16.27 -9.62 4.54
C MET A 63 -15.79 -9.54 3.10
N GLN A 64 -15.25 -8.39 2.72
CA GLN A 64 -14.64 -8.19 1.40
C GLN A 64 -13.38 -7.36 1.54
N LEU A 65 -12.29 -7.81 0.94
CA LEU A 65 -11.08 -7.01 0.86
C LEU A 65 -11.23 -5.92 -0.21
N VAL A 66 -11.04 -4.64 0.17
CA VAL A 66 -11.14 -3.48 -0.74
C VAL A 66 -9.76 -3.00 -1.19
N GLY A 67 -8.71 -3.40 -0.47
CA GLY A 67 -7.32 -3.18 -0.84
C GLY A 67 -6.38 -4.00 0.04
N PRO A 68 -5.07 -3.97 -0.19
CA PRO A 68 -4.12 -4.84 0.51
C PRO A 68 -4.22 -4.73 2.03
N CYS A 69 -4.45 -3.51 2.55
CA CYS A 69 -4.54 -3.18 3.97
C CYS A 69 -5.95 -2.74 4.41
N ARG A 70 -7.00 -2.96 3.60
CA ARG A 70 -8.34 -2.42 3.88
C ARG A 70 -9.41 -3.45 3.61
N LEU A 71 -10.29 -3.64 4.58
CA LEU A 71 -11.35 -4.62 4.53
C LEU A 71 -12.70 -3.99 4.88
N ARG A 72 -13.72 -4.32 4.09
CA ARG A 72 -15.10 -3.92 4.31
C ARG A 72 -15.84 -5.05 5.02
N LEU A 73 -16.31 -4.79 6.23
CA LEU A 73 -17.24 -5.65 6.96
C LEU A 73 -18.66 -5.12 6.78
N SER A 74 -19.59 -5.98 6.41
CA SER A 74 -21.01 -5.64 6.30
C SER A 74 -21.82 -6.49 7.28
N ILE A 75 -22.60 -5.85 8.14
CA ILE A 75 -23.50 -6.48 9.11
C ILE A 75 -24.92 -6.03 8.77
N ALA A 76 -25.70 -6.87 8.09
CA ALA A 76 -26.97 -6.44 7.49
C ALA A 76 -26.79 -5.15 6.67
N ASP A 77 -27.37 -4.03 7.10
CA ASP A 77 -27.30 -2.73 6.41
C ASP A 77 -26.13 -1.85 6.88
N TYR A 78 -25.39 -2.28 7.91
CA TYR A 78 -24.25 -1.54 8.46
C TYR A 78 -22.96 -1.93 7.75
N VAL A 79 -22.12 -0.94 7.46
CA VAL A 79 -20.84 -1.13 6.76
C VAL A 79 -19.71 -0.48 7.54
N HIS A 80 -18.65 -1.26 7.79
CA HIS A 80 -17.44 -0.84 8.47
C HIS A 80 -16.23 -1.02 7.58
N ILE A 81 -15.31 -0.04 7.62
CA ILE A 81 -14.00 -0.16 6.99
C ILE A 81 -12.96 -0.39 8.07
N VAL A 82 -12.34 -1.56 8.03
CA VAL A 82 -11.28 -1.98 8.93
C VAL A 82 -9.94 -1.79 8.23
N ASN A 83 -9.04 -1.03 8.88
CA ASN A 83 -7.67 -0.87 8.42
C ASN A 83 -6.79 -1.96 9.04
N ILE A 84 -5.99 -2.61 8.21
CA ILE A 84 -5.07 -3.68 8.59
C ILE A 84 -3.65 -3.11 8.50
N PRO A 85 -2.79 -3.26 9.52
CA PRO A 85 -1.47 -2.64 9.53
C PRO A 85 -0.54 -3.20 8.43
N PHE A 86 -0.76 -4.45 8.02
CA PHE A 86 0.01 -5.11 6.99
C PHE A 86 -0.90 -5.66 5.90
N PRO A 87 -0.40 -5.77 4.66
CA PRO A 87 -1.14 -6.39 3.58
C PRO A 87 -1.50 -7.82 3.88
N VAL A 88 -2.70 -8.23 3.46
CA VAL A 88 -3.19 -9.60 3.68
C VAL A 88 -3.79 -10.15 2.40
N LYS A 89 -3.78 -11.48 2.29
CA LYS A 89 -4.50 -12.16 1.22
C LYS A 89 -5.89 -12.53 1.74
N GLU A 90 -6.91 -12.27 0.95
CA GLU A 90 -8.31 -12.54 1.34
C GLU A 90 -8.55 -14.00 1.77
N SER A 91 -7.86 -14.97 1.15
CA SER A 91 -7.95 -16.39 1.52
C SER A 91 -7.45 -16.71 2.93
N ASP A 92 -6.61 -15.85 3.49
CA ASP A 92 -5.93 -16.10 4.76
C ASP A 92 -6.67 -15.42 5.92
N VAL A 93 -7.68 -14.61 5.61
CA VAL A 93 -8.51 -13.90 6.58
C VAL A 93 -9.62 -14.82 7.09
N LYS A 94 -9.68 -14.98 8.42
CA LYS A 94 -10.74 -15.70 9.13
C LYS A 94 -11.54 -14.73 9.98
N VAL A 95 -12.87 -14.78 9.85
CA VAL A 95 -13.78 -13.95 10.64
C VAL A 95 -14.42 -14.79 11.73
N ARG A 96 -14.32 -14.33 12.99
CA ARG A 96 -14.98 -14.90 14.16
C ARG A 96 -16.03 -13.91 14.65
N ILE A 97 -17.25 -14.40 14.86
CA ILE A 97 -18.39 -13.54 15.20
C ILE A 97 -18.88 -13.89 16.60
N ALA A 98 -18.69 -12.98 17.54
CA ALA A 98 -19.13 -13.15 18.91
C ALA A 98 -20.45 -12.39 19.13
N ARG A 99 -21.57 -13.04 18.77
CA ARG A 99 -22.90 -12.41 18.75
C ARG A 99 -23.36 -11.95 20.13
N LYS A 100 -23.20 -12.77 21.17
CA LYS A 100 -23.61 -12.44 22.55
C LYS A 100 -22.84 -11.27 23.15
N SER A 101 -21.55 -11.16 22.84
CA SER A 101 -20.64 -10.11 23.32
C SER A 101 -20.46 -8.96 22.33
N SER A 102 -21.20 -8.97 21.21
CA SER A 102 -21.26 -7.89 20.22
C SER A 102 -19.91 -7.43 19.64
N TYR A 103 -19.03 -8.38 19.31
CA TYR A 103 -17.80 -8.06 18.60
C TYR A 103 -17.53 -9.03 17.45
N ILE A 104 -16.76 -8.56 16.48
CA ILE A 104 -16.25 -9.36 15.37
C ILE A 104 -14.73 -9.32 15.43
N GLU A 105 -14.12 -10.50 15.40
CA GLU A 105 -12.68 -10.65 15.30
C GLU A 105 -12.30 -11.09 13.89
N MET A 106 -11.25 -10.48 13.38
CA MET A 106 -10.61 -10.84 12.13
C MET A 106 -9.22 -11.33 12.46
N VAL A 107 -8.93 -12.56 12.06
CA VAL A 107 -7.64 -13.21 12.29
C VAL A 107 -7.00 -13.47 10.95
N THR A 108 -5.78 -12.98 10.74
CA THR A 108 -5.07 -13.08 9.47
C THR A 108 -3.57 -13.14 9.70
N THR A 109 -2.82 -13.53 8.68
CA THR A 109 -1.36 -13.41 8.66
C THR A 109 -0.94 -12.31 7.69
N PRO A 110 0.18 -11.62 7.92
CA PRO A 110 0.73 -10.71 6.92
C PRO A 110 1.07 -11.48 5.64
N TYR A 111 0.76 -10.87 4.51
CA TYR A 111 1.14 -11.38 3.20
C TYR A 111 2.67 -11.48 3.11
N GLN A 112 3.16 -12.63 2.67
CA GLN A 112 4.58 -12.87 2.47
C GLN A 112 4.89 -13.11 0.99
N PRO A 113 5.82 -12.36 0.37
CA PRO A 113 6.02 -12.34 -1.08
C PRO A 113 6.82 -13.53 -1.65
N TRP A 114 6.98 -14.64 -0.91
CA TRP A 114 8.01 -15.67 -1.17
C TRP A 114 7.94 -16.40 -2.52
N TYR A 115 6.80 -16.38 -3.22
CA TYR A 115 6.60 -17.22 -4.42
C TYR A 115 6.24 -16.47 -5.70
N GLY A 116 6.00 -15.15 -5.67
CA GLY A 116 5.43 -14.45 -6.83
C GLY A 116 5.90 -13.02 -7.09
N GLY A 117 6.52 -12.35 -6.11
CA GLY A 117 6.87 -10.92 -6.23
C GLY A 117 5.63 -10.01 -6.34
N GLY A 118 5.43 -9.14 -5.35
CA GLY A 118 4.28 -8.23 -5.33
C GLY A 118 3.00 -8.86 -4.77
N TYR A 119 1.88 -8.15 -4.85
CA TYR A 119 0.61 -8.57 -4.26
C TYR A 119 -0.24 -9.35 -5.26
N PRO A 120 -0.97 -10.42 -4.86
CA PRO A 120 -1.61 -11.32 -5.81
C PRO A 120 -2.67 -10.64 -6.71
N GLN A 121 -3.30 -9.58 -6.22
CA GLN A 121 -4.32 -8.84 -6.97
C GLN A 121 -3.74 -7.68 -7.81
N SER A 122 -2.53 -7.21 -7.51
CA SER A 122 -1.87 -6.12 -8.24
C SER A 122 -0.36 -6.18 -8.08
N LEU A 123 0.36 -6.16 -9.20
CA LEU A 123 1.83 -6.10 -9.21
C LEU A 123 2.37 -4.80 -8.60
N PHE A 124 1.62 -3.70 -8.71
CA PHE A 124 1.94 -2.40 -8.11
C PHE A 124 0.77 -1.92 -7.26
N PRO A 125 0.57 -2.52 -6.08
CA PRO A 125 -0.54 -2.17 -5.21
C PRO A 125 -0.38 -0.72 -4.74
N ILE A 126 -1.42 0.10 -4.92
CA ILE A 126 -1.45 1.50 -4.48
C ILE A 126 -2.24 1.57 -3.18
N LEU A 127 -1.62 2.06 -2.11
CA LEU A 127 -2.32 2.46 -0.90
C LEU A 127 -3.07 3.75 -1.20
N LEU A 128 -4.37 3.82 -0.95
CA LEU A 128 -5.20 4.95 -1.40
C LEU A 128 -5.20 6.17 -0.46
N ASP A 129 -4.47 6.14 0.66
CA ASP A 129 -4.60 7.15 1.71
C ASP A 129 -3.29 7.43 2.46
N PRO A 130 -2.46 8.35 1.95
CA PRO A 130 -2.54 8.95 0.61
C PRO A 130 -2.07 7.98 -0.49
N PRO A 131 -2.41 8.24 -1.78
CA PRO A 131 -2.02 7.42 -2.94
C PRO A 131 -0.51 7.15 -2.98
N ARG A 132 -0.08 5.94 -2.66
CA ARG A 132 1.34 5.54 -2.62
C ARG A 132 1.54 4.13 -3.15
N PRO A 133 2.46 3.89 -4.11
CA PRO A 133 2.83 2.54 -4.51
C PRO A 133 3.47 1.81 -3.32
N TRP A 134 2.95 0.64 -2.95
CA TRP A 134 3.41 -0.08 -1.77
C TRP A 134 4.74 -0.80 -2.02
N ASN A 135 4.93 -1.38 -3.21
CA ASN A 135 6.14 -2.14 -3.55
C ASN A 135 7.27 -1.28 -4.17
N VAL A 136 7.13 0.04 -4.18
CA VAL A 136 8.17 0.96 -4.63
C VAL A 136 8.72 1.68 -3.42
N HIS A 137 10.05 1.72 -3.31
CA HIS A 137 10.72 2.45 -2.23
C HIS A 137 10.36 3.94 -2.29
N HIS A 138 9.92 4.47 -1.15
CA HIS A 138 9.65 5.90 -0.99
C HIS A 138 10.93 6.60 -0.61
N ILE A 139 11.46 7.40 -1.54
CA ILE A 139 12.65 8.20 -1.29
C ILE A 139 12.21 9.64 -1.00
N PRO A 140 12.53 10.21 0.17
CA PRO A 140 12.20 11.59 0.48
C PRO A 140 13.04 12.53 -0.38
N LEU A 141 12.48 13.01 -1.49
CA LEU A 141 13.19 13.86 -2.46
C LEU A 141 13.78 15.13 -1.81
N GLU A 142 13.10 15.70 -0.82
CA GLU A 142 13.57 16.88 -0.06
C GLU A 142 14.85 16.62 0.75
N LYS A 143 15.12 15.35 1.10
CA LYS A 143 16.31 14.95 1.87
C LYS A 143 17.41 14.40 0.98
N LEU A 144 17.18 14.27 -0.33
CA LEU A 144 18.20 13.81 -1.23
C LEU A 144 19.23 14.90 -1.46
N PRO A 145 20.53 14.57 -1.46
CA PRO A 145 21.55 15.52 -1.86
C PRO A 145 21.29 15.95 -3.30
N LEU A 146 21.42 17.25 -3.57
CA LEU A 146 21.38 17.76 -4.93
C LEU A 146 22.58 17.18 -5.68
N ILE A 147 22.33 16.49 -6.79
CA ILE A 147 23.40 15.93 -7.61
C ILE A 147 23.87 17.05 -8.53
N GLU A 148 25.10 17.53 -8.32
CA GLU A 148 25.78 18.37 -9.29
C GLU A 148 26.18 17.51 -10.49
N LEU A 149 25.61 17.82 -11.65
CA LEU A 149 25.87 17.09 -12.89
C LEU A 149 27.24 17.51 -13.44
N SER A 150 28.29 16.88 -12.93
CA SER A 150 29.62 16.90 -13.55
C SER A 150 29.72 15.82 -14.63
N LYS A 151 30.63 15.99 -15.59
CA LYS A 151 30.86 15.00 -16.64
C LYS A 151 31.17 13.60 -16.06
N ASP A 152 32.00 13.55 -15.02
CA ASP A 152 32.38 12.30 -14.34
C ASP A 152 31.16 11.64 -13.66
N MET A 153 30.25 12.45 -13.10
CA MET A 153 29.02 11.95 -12.48
C MET A 153 28.02 11.44 -13.52
N VAL A 154 27.91 12.11 -14.67
CA VAL A 154 27.08 11.64 -15.80
C VAL A 154 27.61 10.31 -16.30
N GLU A 155 28.93 10.16 -16.47
CA GLU A 155 29.55 8.89 -16.86
C GLU A 155 29.31 7.78 -15.83
N TYR A 156 29.30 8.11 -14.53
CA TYR A 156 28.96 7.17 -13.46
C TYR A 156 27.48 6.74 -13.48
N ILE A 157 26.54 7.63 -13.78
CA ILE A 157 25.10 7.36 -13.76
C ILE A 157 24.64 6.55 -14.98
N VAL A 158 25.27 6.74 -16.15
CA VAL A 158 24.87 6.11 -17.42
C VAL A 158 24.72 4.57 -17.33
N PRO A 159 25.66 3.81 -16.72
CA PRO A 159 25.48 2.38 -16.50
C PRO A 159 24.23 2.03 -15.67
N HIS A 160 23.94 2.78 -14.61
CA HIS A 160 22.75 2.56 -13.78
C HIS A 160 21.45 2.83 -14.57
N MET A 161 21.47 3.83 -15.44
CA MET A 161 20.38 4.13 -16.37
C MET A 161 20.17 3.04 -17.42
N ALA A 162 21.20 2.32 -17.84
CA ALA A 162 21.05 1.16 -18.72
C ALA A 162 20.43 -0.06 -17.99
N LEU A 163 20.70 -0.20 -16.69
CA LEU A 163 20.22 -1.32 -15.86
C LEU A 163 18.72 -1.24 -15.53
N GLN A 164 18.09 -0.05 -15.62
CA GLN A 164 16.64 0.09 -15.40
C GLN A 164 15.79 -0.58 -16.49
N HIS A 165 16.39 -0.90 -17.64
CA HIS A 165 15.71 -1.53 -18.77
C HIS A 165 15.82 -3.06 -18.68
N SER A 166 14.69 -3.72 -18.87
CA SER A 166 14.60 -5.16 -19.11
C SER A 166 15.27 -5.53 -20.44
N ASP A 167 15.63 -6.81 -20.61
CA ASP A 167 16.27 -7.29 -21.85
C ASP A 167 15.40 -7.05 -23.09
N ARG A 168 14.07 -7.11 -22.92
CA ARG A 168 13.11 -6.75 -23.97
C ARG A 168 13.20 -5.26 -24.32
N GLU A 169 13.20 -4.37 -23.32
CA GLU A 169 13.29 -2.92 -23.54
C GLU A 169 14.61 -2.54 -24.21
N ARG A 170 15.75 -3.11 -23.78
CA ARG A 170 17.06 -2.84 -24.39
C ARG A 170 17.13 -3.20 -25.87
N LYS A 171 16.51 -4.30 -26.29
CA LYS A 171 16.47 -4.71 -27.71
C LYS A 171 15.76 -3.70 -28.60
N ILE A 172 14.83 -2.94 -28.02
CA ILE A 172 13.95 -2.04 -28.76
C ILE A 172 14.38 -0.57 -28.57
N MET A 173 15.09 -0.25 -27.49
CA MET A 173 15.57 1.10 -27.18
C MET A 173 16.45 1.71 -28.28
N PHE A 174 17.18 0.88 -29.02
CA PHE A 174 18.03 1.33 -30.13
C PHE A 174 17.30 1.39 -31.48
N ASP A 175 15.99 1.11 -31.52
CA ASP A 175 15.18 1.27 -32.73
C ASP A 175 14.62 2.71 -32.80
N PRO A 176 15.09 3.55 -33.75
CA PRO A 176 14.66 4.94 -33.86
C PRO A 176 13.18 5.10 -34.24
N LYS A 177 12.50 4.03 -34.69
CA LYS A 177 11.08 4.06 -35.05
C LYS A 177 10.17 3.63 -33.89
N TYR A 178 10.74 3.16 -32.79
CA TYR A 178 9.95 2.62 -31.70
C TYR A 178 9.45 3.73 -30.77
N VAL A 179 8.12 3.80 -30.63
CA VAL A 179 7.45 4.62 -29.62
C VAL A 179 7.05 3.71 -28.45
N PRO A 180 7.52 3.98 -27.22
CA PRO A 180 7.12 3.21 -26.05
C PRO A 180 5.60 3.23 -25.88
N ARG A 181 4.97 2.06 -25.86
CA ARG A 181 3.53 1.93 -25.60
C ARG A 181 3.19 1.95 -24.10
N ASP A 182 4.16 1.60 -23.27
CA ASP A 182 4.02 1.57 -21.81
C ASP A 182 4.53 2.89 -21.21
N HIS A 183 3.75 3.48 -20.32
CA HIS A 183 4.10 4.71 -19.59
C HIS A 183 5.40 4.55 -18.80
N LEU A 184 5.67 3.38 -18.22
CA LEU A 184 6.91 3.14 -17.49
C LEU A 184 8.12 3.11 -18.43
N HIS A 185 7.97 2.49 -19.59
CA HIS A 185 9.04 2.48 -20.59
C HIS A 185 9.28 3.89 -21.14
N ALA A 186 8.23 4.65 -21.43
CA ALA A 186 8.33 6.04 -21.87
C ALA A 186 9.07 6.91 -20.85
N LEU A 187 8.77 6.74 -19.56
CA LEU A 187 9.44 7.47 -18.48
C LEU A 187 10.94 7.12 -18.39
N LYS A 188 11.30 5.83 -18.43
CA LYS A 188 12.71 5.38 -18.43
C LYS A 188 13.49 6.01 -19.59
N VAL A 189 12.91 6.00 -20.80
CA VAL A 189 13.53 6.59 -22.01
C VAL A 189 13.68 8.10 -21.85
N GLY A 190 12.65 8.80 -21.38
CA GLY A 190 12.71 10.25 -21.16
C GLY A 190 13.82 10.67 -20.18
N VAL A 191 13.95 9.97 -19.04
CA VAL A 191 15.04 10.24 -18.08
C VAL A 191 16.41 9.93 -18.70
N ASN A 192 16.52 8.88 -19.52
CA ASN A 192 17.77 8.54 -20.19
C ASN A 192 18.20 9.63 -21.20
N ILE A 193 17.25 10.17 -21.97
CA ILE A 193 17.50 11.29 -22.90
C ILE A 193 17.99 12.52 -22.15
N LEU A 194 17.32 12.92 -21.07
CA LEU A 194 17.73 14.09 -20.27
C LEU A 194 19.15 13.98 -19.72
N VAL A 195 19.58 12.78 -19.31
CA VAL A 195 20.94 12.54 -18.82
C VAL A 195 21.96 12.53 -19.96
N GLN A 196 21.58 12.02 -21.15
CA GLN A 196 22.45 11.98 -22.32
C GLN A 196 22.62 13.36 -22.98
N GLU A 197 21.61 14.22 -22.95
CA GLU A 197 21.69 15.61 -23.44
C GLU A 197 22.56 16.51 -22.57
N PHE A 198 22.88 16.09 -21.34
CA PHE A 198 23.79 16.79 -20.42
C PHE A 198 25.28 16.60 -20.73
N LYS A 199 25.63 15.86 -21.80
CA LYS A 199 27.01 15.61 -22.26
C LYS A 199 27.67 16.79 -22.95
#